data_AF-A0A8J6BBL9-F1
#
_entry.id   AF-A0A8J6BBL9-F1
#
_cell.length_a   1.000
_cell.length_b   1.000
_cell.length_c   1.000
_cell.angle_alpha   90.00
_cell.angle_beta   90.00
_cell.angle_gamma   90.00
#
_symmetry.space_group_name_H-M   'P 1'
#
loop_
_entity.id
_entity.type
_entity.pdbx_description
1 polymer ?
#
loop_
_entity_poly.entity_id
_entity_poly.type
_entity_poly.pdbx_seq_one_letter_code
_entity_poly.pdbx_strand_id
1 'polypeptide(L)'
;ATSVFSPATILQSRKGALSPAQLDPLFAQGDALSSGDQLDDTWVTVFGFPQASASYILLQFAQYGNIVKHVMSNAGNWMHVQYQSKLQARKALSKDGKIFGDCIMIGVKSCIDKVR
;
A
#
# COMPACT_ATOMS: atom_id res chain seq x y z
N ALA A 1 -14.00 -57.79 -14.20
CA ALA A 1 -14.61 -56.51 -13.79
C ALA A 1 -14.84 -56.55 -12.29
N THR A 2 -14.72 -55.38 -11.63
CA THR A 2 -14.78 -55.07 -10.19
C THR A 2 -13.57 -55.47 -9.32
N SER A 3 -12.86 -54.48 -8.77
CA SER A 3 -13.03 -54.08 -7.37
C SER A 3 -12.24 -52.80 -7.07
N VAL A 4 -12.83 -52.01 -6.18
CA VAL A 4 -12.48 -50.64 -5.79
C VAL A 4 -11.36 -50.59 -4.74
N PHE A 5 -10.53 -49.54 -4.75
CA PHE A 5 -9.76 -49.15 -3.58
C PHE A 5 -9.72 -47.63 -3.45
N SER A 6 -10.30 -47.12 -2.37
CA SER A 6 -10.37 -45.71 -1.97
C SER A 6 -9.15 -45.35 -1.10
N PRO A 7 -8.56 -44.15 -1.19
CA PRO A 7 -7.69 -43.63 -0.15
C PRO A 7 -8.52 -42.89 0.90
N ALA A 8 -8.46 -43.40 2.13
CA ALA A 8 -8.99 -42.75 3.31
C ALA A 8 -8.21 -41.48 3.68
N THR A 9 -8.95 -40.52 4.23
CA THR A 9 -8.55 -39.33 4.97
C THR A 9 -7.28 -39.50 5.82
N ILE A 10 -6.27 -38.66 5.60
CA ILE A 10 -5.21 -38.39 6.59
C ILE A 10 -5.26 -36.90 6.93
N LEU A 11 -5.90 -36.61 8.06
CA LEU A 11 -5.73 -35.40 8.85
C LEU A 11 -4.32 -35.44 9.46
N GLN A 12 -3.40 -34.61 8.95
CA GLN A 12 -2.19 -34.26 9.70
C GLN A 12 -1.94 -32.75 9.63
N SER A 13 -2.06 -32.14 10.81
CA SER A 13 -1.76 -30.77 11.16
C SER A 13 -0.43 -30.32 10.57
N ARG A 14 -0.47 -29.43 9.57
CA ARG A 14 0.71 -28.65 9.15
C ARG A 14 0.99 -27.59 10.23
N LYS A 15 1.70 -27.98 11.29
CA LYS A 15 2.48 -27.02 12.08
C LYS A 15 3.60 -26.51 11.16
N GLY A 16 3.38 -25.35 10.54
CA GLY A 16 4.42 -24.65 9.79
C GLY A 16 5.57 -24.35 10.75
N ALA A 17 6.74 -24.93 10.50
CA ALA A 17 7.95 -24.59 11.23
C ALA A 17 8.29 -23.12 10.88
N LEU A 18 8.20 -22.24 11.88
CA LEU A 18 8.61 -20.85 11.74
C LEU A 18 10.14 -20.82 11.56
N SER A 19 10.62 -20.02 10.61
CA SER A 19 12.05 -19.83 10.36
C SER A 19 12.70 -19.17 11.59
N PRO A 20 13.98 -19.45 11.92
CA PRO A 20 14.71 -18.78 13.01
C PRO A 20 14.67 -17.25 12.92
N ALA A 21 14.52 -16.69 11.71
CA ALA A 21 14.35 -15.25 11.50
C ALA A 21 13.06 -14.66 12.11
N GLN A 22 12.05 -15.49 12.39
CA GLN A 22 10.78 -15.07 13.00
C GLN A 22 10.83 -15.01 14.53
N LEU A 23 11.95 -15.39 15.15
CA LEU A 23 12.19 -15.27 16.59
C LEU A 23 12.87 -13.95 16.97
N ASP A 24 13.20 -13.11 15.98
CA ASP A 24 13.81 -11.81 16.25
C ASP A 24 12.73 -10.82 16.74
N PRO A 25 12.87 -10.23 17.94
CA PRO A 25 11.96 -9.19 18.43
C PRO A 25 11.81 -8.00 17.47
N LEU A 26 12.81 -7.72 16.62
CA LEU A 26 12.72 -6.70 15.56
C LEU A 26 11.73 -7.09 14.45
N PHE A 27 11.52 -8.39 14.22
CA PHE A 27 10.60 -8.91 13.20
C PHE A 27 9.13 -8.86 13.65
N ALA A 28 8.89 -8.96 14.97
CA ALA A 28 7.55 -8.88 15.58
C ALA A 28 6.96 -7.45 15.56
N GLN A 29 7.75 -6.44 15.22
CA GLN A 29 7.29 -5.05 15.19
C GLN A 29 6.48 -4.71 13.93
N GLY A 30 6.40 -5.62 12.95
CA GLY A 30 5.57 -5.48 11.75
C GLY A 30 4.06 -5.61 11.97
N ASP A 31 3.61 -5.96 13.18
CA ASP A 31 2.21 -6.28 13.51
C ASP A 31 1.28 -5.05 13.72
N ALA A 32 1.69 -3.83 13.35
CA ALA A 32 0.82 -2.67 13.50
C ALA A 32 -0.39 -2.65 12.55
N LEU A 33 -0.35 -3.47 11.49
CA LEU A 33 -1.41 -3.61 10.48
C LEU A 33 -1.89 -5.07 10.44
N SER A 34 -3.07 -5.33 10.99
CA SER A 34 -3.70 -6.65 10.84
C SER A 34 -4.29 -6.75 9.43
N SER A 35 -4.33 -7.94 8.85
CA SER A 35 -4.93 -8.19 7.52
C SER A 35 -6.43 -7.82 7.46
N GLY A 36 -7.06 -7.55 8.61
CA GLY A 36 -8.44 -7.09 8.74
C GLY A 36 -8.63 -5.58 8.94
N ASP A 37 -7.55 -4.78 8.99
CA ASP A 37 -7.69 -3.32 9.01
C ASP A 37 -8.17 -2.84 7.62
N GLN A 38 -9.41 -2.34 7.55
CA GLN A 38 -9.94 -1.74 6.32
C GLN A 38 -9.26 -0.37 6.11
N LEU A 39 -8.19 -0.36 5.32
CA LEU A 39 -7.59 0.87 4.83
C LEU A 39 -8.60 1.60 3.94
N ASP A 40 -8.62 2.93 4.04
CA ASP A 40 -9.46 3.72 3.15
C ASP A 40 -8.85 3.70 1.74
N ASP A 41 -9.45 2.89 0.87
CA ASP A 41 -9.06 2.67 -0.53
C ASP A 41 -9.10 3.95 -1.39
N THR A 42 -9.55 5.08 -0.85
CA THR A 42 -9.53 6.38 -1.51
C THR A 42 -8.26 7.17 -1.25
N TRP A 43 -7.43 6.77 -0.30
CA TRP A 43 -6.17 7.43 0.03
C TRP A 43 -4.96 6.80 -0.64
N VAL A 44 -4.04 7.67 -1.08
CA VAL A 44 -2.73 7.28 -1.59
C VAL A 44 -1.64 8.09 -0.88
N THR A 45 -0.46 7.50 -0.75
CA THR A 45 0.77 8.19 -0.34
C THR A 45 1.63 8.40 -1.58
N VAL A 46 1.94 9.66 -1.87
CA VAL A 46 2.82 10.10 -2.96
C VAL A 46 4.14 10.53 -2.35
N PHE A 47 5.27 10.07 -2.89
CA PHE A 47 6.59 10.38 -2.34
C PHE A 47 7.69 10.46 -3.41
N GLY A 48 8.89 10.86 -3.00
CA GLY A 48 10.05 10.93 -3.89
C GLY A 48 10.25 12.29 -4.56
N PHE A 49 9.61 13.35 -4.05
CA PHE A 49 9.75 14.71 -4.58
C PHE A 49 10.52 15.63 -3.64
N PRO A 50 11.28 16.61 -4.18
CA PRO A 50 11.82 17.71 -3.37
C PRO A 50 10.68 18.56 -2.77
N GLN A 51 10.87 19.08 -1.55
CA GLN A 51 9.86 19.90 -0.88
C GLN A 51 9.45 21.13 -1.71
N ALA A 52 10.40 21.75 -2.42
CA ALA A 52 10.15 22.87 -3.31
C ALA A 52 9.22 22.52 -4.50
N SER A 53 9.16 21.25 -4.89
CA SER A 53 8.34 20.76 -6.02
C SER A 53 6.99 20.23 -5.57
N ALA A 54 6.67 20.27 -4.28
CA ALA A 54 5.52 19.55 -3.76
C ALA A 54 4.17 20.08 -4.29
N SER A 55 4.01 21.40 -4.40
CA SER A 55 2.80 22.01 -5.00
C SER A 55 2.64 21.60 -6.46
N TYR A 56 3.75 21.49 -7.21
CA TYR A 56 3.71 21.00 -8.59
C TYR A 56 3.23 19.55 -8.66
N ILE A 57 3.74 18.67 -7.79
CA ILE A 57 3.29 17.28 -7.73
C ILE A 57 1.82 17.18 -7.34
N LEU A 58 1.35 17.95 -6.36
CA LEU A 58 -0.06 17.98 -5.99
C LEU A 58 -0.96 18.36 -7.17
N LEU A 59 -0.56 19.39 -7.95
CA LEU A 59 -1.27 19.79 -9.17
C LEU A 59 -1.28 18.70 -10.24
N GLN A 60 -0.19 17.95 -10.41
CA GLN A 60 -0.17 16.79 -11.31
C GLN A 60 -1.14 15.70 -10.85
N PHE A 61 -1.24 15.46 -9.55
CA PHE A 61 -2.13 14.45 -8.98
C PHE A 61 -3.62 14.85 -9.00
N ALA A 62 -3.93 16.13 -9.01
CA ALA A 62 -5.29 16.63 -9.19
C ALA A 62 -5.89 16.26 -10.57
N GLN A 63 -5.06 15.94 -11.58
CA GLN A 63 -5.53 15.49 -12.89
C GLN A 63 -6.07 14.05 -12.89
N TYR A 64 -5.79 13.28 -11.83
CA TYR A 64 -6.23 11.88 -11.73
C TYR A 64 -7.58 11.73 -11.03
N GLY A 65 -8.07 12.78 -10.37
CA GLY A 65 -9.36 12.78 -9.71
C GLY A 65 -9.57 14.00 -8.84
N ASN A 66 -10.79 14.11 -8.30
CA ASN A 66 -11.13 15.15 -7.37
C ASN A 66 -10.47 14.87 -6.01
N ILE A 67 -9.54 15.74 -5.60
CA ILE A 67 -8.86 15.63 -4.31
C ILE A 67 -9.75 16.24 -3.23
N VAL A 68 -10.17 15.42 -2.27
CA VAL A 68 -11.00 15.84 -1.14
C VAL A 68 -10.13 16.44 -0.03
N LYS A 69 -8.98 15.82 0.22
CA LYS A 69 -8.04 16.22 1.27
C LYS A 69 -6.62 15.87 0.84
N HIS A 70 -5.66 16.68 1.26
CA HIS A 70 -4.26 16.34 1.18
C HIS A 70 -3.55 16.73 2.48
N VAL A 71 -2.54 15.95 2.85
CA VAL A 71 -1.73 16.17 4.06
C VAL A 71 -0.26 16.09 3.68
N MET A 72 0.44 17.19 3.84
CA MET A 72 1.88 17.27 3.60
C MET A 72 2.64 16.77 4.83
N SER A 73 3.71 15.99 4.62
CA SER A 73 4.63 15.67 5.71
C SER A 73 5.47 16.89 6.07
N ASN A 74 5.63 17.16 7.37
CA ASN A 74 6.41 18.32 7.86
C ASN A 74 7.92 18.16 7.62
N ALA A 75 8.43 16.94 7.69
CA ALA A 75 9.86 16.63 7.58
C ALA A 75 10.18 15.57 6.50
N GLY A 76 9.14 15.04 5.85
CA GLY A 76 9.25 13.99 4.84
C GLY A 76 9.09 14.49 3.42
N ASN A 77 9.55 13.69 2.46
CA ASN A 77 9.38 13.91 1.03
C ASN A 77 8.12 13.20 0.49
N TRP A 78 7.03 13.24 1.26
CA TRP A 78 5.77 12.58 0.93
C TRP A 78 4.54 13.40 1.34
N MET A 79 3.42 13.09 0.70
CA MET A 79 2.10 13.62 1.02
C MET A 79 1.05 12.50 0.92
N HIS A 80 0.00 12.61 1.73
CA HIS A 80 -1.18 11.78 1.61
C HIS A 80 -2.24 12.53 0.82
N VAL A 81 -2.88 11.87 -0.14
CA VAL A 81 -3.91 12.44 -1.00
C VAL A 81 -5.15 11.56 -0.93
N GLN A 82 -6.28 12.14 -0.53
CA GLN A 82 -7.59 11.49 -0.56
C GLN A 82 -8.34 11.89 -1.82
N TYR A 83 -8.80 10.90 -2.57
CA TYR A 83 -9.67 11.10 -3.71
C TYR A 83 -11.13 10.91 -3.34
N GLN A 84 -12.04 11.45 -4.17
CA GLN A 84 -13.48 11.25 -3.99
C GLN A 84 -13.93 9.80 -4.22
N SER A 85 -13.13 8.99 -4.94
CA SER A 85 -13.49 7.60 -5.25
C SER A 85 -12.28 6.67 -5.38
N LYS A 86 -12.52 5.38 -5.14
CA LYS A 86 -11.52 4.30 -5.31
C LYS A 86 -10.97 4.22 -6.74
N LEU A 87 -11.77 4.54 -7.77
CA LEU A 87 -11.29 4.53 -9.15
C LEU A 87 -10.22 5.60 -9.39
N GLN A 88 -10.41 6.79 -8.83
CA GLN A 88 -9.45 7.89 -8.91
C GLN A 88 -8.16 7.57 -8.16
N ALA A 89 -8.27 6.99 -6.95
CA ALA A 89 -7.11 6.51 -6.19
C ALA A 89 -6.32 5.44 -6.97
N ARG A 90 -7.00 4.45 -7.58
CA ARG A 90 -6.34 3.47 -8.47
C ARG A 90 -5.66 4.10 -9.68
N LYS A 91 -6.25 5.15 -10.26
CA LYS A 91 -5.63 5.90 -11.36
C LYS A 91 -4.34 6.57 -10.89
N ALA A 92 -4.31 7.15 -9.70
CA ALA A 92 -3.11 7.72 -9.10
C ALA A 92 -2.05 6.65 -8.78
N LEU A 93 -2.46 5.49 -8.23
CA LEU A 93 -1.57 4.35 -7.96
C LEU A 93 -0.85 3.84 -9.21
N SER A 94 -1.50 3.90 -10.38
CA SER A 94 -0.87 3.54 -11.67
C SER A 94 0.30 4.44 -12.08
N LYS A 95 0.61 5.49 -11.32
CA LYS A 95 1.70 6.44 -11.58
C LYS A 95 2.94 6.18 -10.72
N ASP A 96 2.95 5.10 -9.95
CA ASP A 96 4.15 4.62 -9.28
C ASP A 96 5.29 4.40 -10.30
N GLY A 97 6.44 5.01 -10.04
CA GLY A 97 7.61 5.01 -10.93
C GLY A 97 7.56 6.02 -12.08
N LYS A 98 6.49 6.82 -12.21
CA LYS A 98 6.40 7.85 -13.26
C LYS A 98 7.37 9.01 -12.98
N ILE A 99 8.00 9.51 -14.03
CA ILE A 99 8.86 10.71 -13.99
C ILE A 99 8.03 11.96 -14.35
N PHE A 100 8.17 13.02 -13.57
CA PHE A 100 7.58 14.34 -13.79
C PHE A 100 8.67 15.40 -13.90
N GLY A 101 8.46 16.39 -14.77
CA GLY A 101 9.44 17.46 -15.04
C GLY A 101 10.80 16.96 -15.51
N ASP A 102 10.84 15.75 -16.09
CA ASP A 102 12.03 15.03 -16.56
C ASP A 102 13.12 14.76 -15.51
N CYS A 103 12.89 15.09 -14.23
CA CYS A 103 13.89 14.95 -13.17
C CYS A 103 13.35 14.41 -11.84
N ILE A 104 12.03 14.20 -11.69
CA ILE A 104 11.42 13.74 -10.44
C ILE A 104 10.69 12.42 -10.68
N MET A 105 11.27 11.31 -10.22
CA MET A 105 10.58 10.02 -10.19
C MET A 105 9.71 9.92 -8.93
N ILE A 106 8.42 9.65 -9.12
CA ILE A 106 7.44 9.60 -8.04
C ILE A 106 7.10 8.17 -7.69
N GLY A 107 7.09 7.87 -6.38
CA GLY A 107 6.48 6.67 -5.84
C GLY A 107 5.03 6.93 -5.42
N VAL A 108 4.16 5.96 -5.64
CA VAL A 108 2.75 5.99 -5.22
C VAL A 108 2.36 4.65 -4.61
N LYS A 109 1.87 4.66 -3.37
CA LYS A 109 1.39 3.47 -2.67
C LYS A 109 0.04 3.74 -2.01
N SER A 110 -0.70 2.66 -1.73
CA SER A 110 -1.91 2.77 -0.91
C SER A 110 -1.54 3.39 0.44
N CYS A 111 -2.37 4.30 0.94
CA CYS A 111 -2.09 4.91 2.23
C CYS A 111 -2.23 3.87 3.34
N ILE A 112 -1.22 3.77 4.20
CA ILE A 112 -1.18 2.85 5.34
C ILE A 112 -1.63 3.49 6.65
N ASP A 113 -1.84 4.82 6.64
CA ASP A 113 -2.33 5.54 7.81
C ASP A 113 -3.79 5.18 8.02
N LYS A 114 -4.08 4.58 9.18
CA LYS A 114 -5.44 4.29 9.60
C LYS A 114 -6.18 5.63 9.71
N VAL A 115 -7.24 5.79 8.93
CA VAL A 115 -8.21 6.86 9.12
C VAL A 115 -8.85 6.61 10.48
N ARG A 116 -8.35 7.27 11.53
CA ARG A 116 -9.02 7.32 12.84
C ARG A 116 -10.25 8.22 12.77
#